data_AF-A0A2S2QL19-F1
#
_entry.id   AF-A0A2S2QL19-F1
#
_cell.length_a   1.000
_cell.length_b   1.000
_cell.length_c   1.000
_cell.angle_alpha   90.00
_cell.angle_beta   90.00
_cell.angle_gamma   90.00
#
_symmetry.space_group_name_H-M   'P 1'
#
loop_
_entity.id
_entity.type
_entity.pdbx_description
1 polymer ?
#
loop_
_entity_poly.entity_id
_entity_poly.type
_entity_poly.pdbx_seq_one_letter_code
_entity_poly.pdbx_strand_id
1 'polypeptide(L)'
;MWRRHCSNTPEEKRPKTLIDTLNFCEFTSYQSIHRFMHIRATLPISVTLSERSFSCFHRLKTYLRNKTAENRLNGLALFNIYRNVKVSCKDILDTMAKIPKWINLTL
;
A
#
# COMPACT_ATOMS: atom_id res chain seq x y z
N MET A 1 15.86 -19.15 20.45
CA MET A 1 16.76 -19.95 19.58
C MET A 1 17.57 -19.07 18.64
N TRP A 2 16.97 -18.21 17.82
CA TRP A 2 17.72 -17.26 16.97
C TRP A 2 18.70 -16.34 17.70
N ARG A 3 18.31 -15.76 18.85
CA ARG A 3 19.25 -14.97 19.67
C ARG A 3 20.50 -15.76 20.08
N ARG A 4 20.34 -17.05 20.41
CA ARG A 4 21.48 -17.94 20.72
C ARG A 4 22.32 -18.23 19.49
N HIS A 5 21.69 -18.45 18.33
CA HIS A 5 22.39 -18.61 17.06
C HIS A 5 23.22 -17.37 16.68
N CYS A 6 22.68 -16.16 16.84
CA CYS A 6 23.41 -14.92 16.63
C CYS A 6 24.55 -14.70 17.65
N SER A 7 24.39 -15.15 18.90
CA SER A 7 25.44 -15.07 19.92
C SER A 7 26.58 -16.08 19.71
N ASN A 8 26.30 -17.20 19.05
CA ASN A 8 27.29 -18.24 18.75
C ASN A 8 28.04 -18.00 17.42
N THR A 9 27.63 -16.99 16.65
CA THR A 9 28.26 -16.65 15.36
C THR A 9 29.37 -15.63 15.61
N PRO A 10 30.58 -15.80 15.02
CA PRO A 10 31.66 -14.81 15.15
C PRO A 10 31.23 -13.44 14.62
N GLU A 11 31.68 -12.38 15.28
CA GLU A 11 31.22 -10.99 15.06
C GLU A 11 31.41 -10.52 13.62
N GLU A 12 32.44 -11.02 12.93
CA GLU A 12 32.73 -10.73 11.51
C GLU A 12 31.64 -11.23 10.54
N LYS A 13 30.97 -12.34 10.86
CA LYS A 13 29.91 -12.93 10.01
C LYS A 13 28.53 -12.42 10.36
N ARG A 14 28.41 -11.51 11.35
CA ARG A 14 27.13 -11.00 11.77
C ARG A 14 26.57 -10.05 10.70
N PRO A 15 25.37 -10.31 10.17
CA PRO A 15 24.79 -9.46 9.15
C PRO A 15 24.51 -8.06 9.72
N LYS A 16 25.01 -7.03 9.04
CA LYS A 16 24.81 -5.61 9.40
C LYS A 16 23.56 -5.03 8.72
N THR A 17 23.19 -5.57 7.56
CA THR A 17 22.04 -5.13 6.78
C THR A 17 20.84 -6.06 6.97
N LEU A 18 19.62 -5.52 6.84
CA LEU A 18 18.39 -6.30 6.87
C LEU A 18 18.39 -7.42 5.79
N ILE A 19 18.93 -7.11 4.60
CA ILE A 19 19.03 -8.03 3.46
C ILE A 19 19.99 -9.19 3.78
N ASP A 20 21.17 -8.87 4.33
CA ASP A 20 22.13 -9.88 4.77
C ASP A 20 21.55 -10.78 5.86
N THR A 21 20.73 -10.20 6.76
CA THR A 21 20.08 -10.94 7.83
C THR A 21 19.00 -11.87 7.30
N LEU A 22 18.28 -11.46 6.25
CA LEU A 22 17.29 -12.30 5.57
C LEU A 22 17.97 -13.48 4.88
N ASN A 23 19.09 -13.26 4.19
CA ASN A 23 19.86 -14.31 3.52
C ASN A 23 20.54 -15.27 4.51
N PHE A 24 20.96 -14.76 5.68
CA PHE A 24 21.55 -15.56 6.76
C PHE A 24 20.50 -16.39 7.53
N CYS A 25 19.24 -15.95 7.52
CA CYS A 25 18.13 -16.62 8.20
C CYS A 25 17.46 -17.61 7.25
N GLU A 26 17.81 -18.89 7.31
CA GLU A 26 17.10 -19.90 6.54
C GLU A 26 15.64 -20.02 6.99
N PHE A 27 14.72 -19.94 6.04
CA PHE A 27 13.28 -20.05 6.31
C PHE A 27 12.91 -21.35 7.04
N THR A 28 13.62 -22.45 6.74
CA THR A 28 13.40 -23.78 7.31
C THR A 28 13.67 -23.84 8.82
N SER A 29 14.65 -23.09 9.31
CA SER A 29 15.06 -23.15 10.72
C SER A 29 14.36 -22.09 11.58
N TYR A 30 14.02 -20.92 11.02
CA TYR A 30 13.45 -19.80 11.77
C TYR A 30 12.31 -19.09 11.04
N GLN A 31 11.28 -19.86 10.64
CA GLN A 31 10.09 -19.40 9.89
C GLN A 31 9.48 -18.09 10.41
N SER A 32 9.22 -17.98 11.72
CA SER A 32 8.60 -16.78 12.29
C SER A 32 9.47 -15.54 12.13
N ILE A 33 10.78 -15.67 12.33
CA ILE A 33 11.73 -14.55 12.30
C ILE A 33 12.00 -14.14 10.86
N HIS A 34 12.15 -15.11 9.95
CA HIS A 34 12.23 -14.87 8.52
C HIS A 34 10.98 -14.12 8.02
N ARG A 35 9.78 -14.51 8.47
CA ARG A 35 8.53 -13.84 8.09
C ARG A 35 8.49 -12.38 8.57
N PHE A 36 8.92 -12.09 9.79
CA PHE A 36 9.01 -10.71 10.29
C PHE A 36 10.04 -9.87 9.52
N MET A 37 11.21 -10.45 9.19
CA MET A 37 12.23 -9.76 8.38
C MET A 37 11.72 -9.49 6.97
N HIS A 38 11.01 -10.45 6.38
CA HIS A 38 10.40 -10.30 5.06
C HIS A 38 9.32 -9.21 5.08
N ILE A 39 8.42 -9.21 6.07
CA ILE A 39 7.41 -8.14 6.23
C ILE A 39 8.10 -6.79 6.31
N ARG A 40 9.13 -6.66 7.14
CA ARG A 40 9.90 -5.42 7.30
C ARG A 40 10.65 -5.01 6.02
N ALA A 41 11.08 -5.95 5.19
CA ALA A 41 11.70 -5.67 3.90
C ALA A 41 10.68 -5.21 2.84
N THR A 42 9.46 -5.78 2.88
CA THR A 42 8.35 -5.39 1.98
C THR A 42 7.63 -4.13 2.41
N LEU A 43 7.57 -3.84 3.72
CA LEU A 43 7.03 -2.60 4.23
C LEU A 43 8.08 -1.52 3.98
N PRO A 44 7.81 -0.50 3.16
CA PRO A 44 8.73 0.61 3.05
C PRO A 44 8.88 1.24 4.44
N ILE A 45 10.08 1.11 5.02
CA ILE A 45 10.46 1.83 6.26
C ILE A 45 10.46 3.34 6.01
N SER A 46 10.48 3.74 4.74
CA SER A 46 10.45 5.12 4.27
C SER A 46 9.03 5.70 4.34
N VAL A 47 8.86 6.68 5.21
CA VAL A 47 7.71 7.62 5.27
C VAL A 47 7.36 8.25 3.92
N THR A 48 8.28 8.23 2.95
CA THR A 48 8.13 8.84 1.62
C THR A 48 6.94 8.30 0.82
N LEU A 49 6.57 7.01 0.93
CA LEU A 49 5.41 6.47 0.20
C LEU A 49 4.08 6.97 0.81
N SER A 50 3.99 7.01 2.14
CA SER A 50 2.84 7.58 2.84
C SER A 50 2.74 9.09 2.62
N GLU A 51 3.87 9.80 2.63
CA GLU A 51 3.93 11.25 2.34
C GLU A 51 3.51 11.55 0.90
N ARG A 52 3.96 10.74 -0.07
CA ARG A 52 3.54 10.85 -1.48
C ARG A 52 2.03 10.64 -1.61
N SER A 53 1.48 9.65 -0.92
CA SER A 53 0.04 9.35 -0.91
C SER A 53 -0.77 10.49 -0.25
N PHE A 54 -0.28 11.01 0.87
CA PHE A 54 -0.93 12.12 1.58
C PHE A 54 -0.82 13.45 0.80
N SER A 55 0.31 13.72 0.16
CA SER A 55 0.49 14.88 -0.72
C SER A 55 -0.44 14.82 -1.93
N CYS A 56 -0.58 13.64 -2.53
CA CYS A 56 -1.55 13.38 -3.58
C CYS A 56 -2.99 13.66 -3.10
N PHE A 57 -3.33 13.17 -1.91
CA PHE A 57 -4.65 13.37 -1.31
C PHE A 57 -4.93 14.85 -0.97
N HIS A 58 -3.93 15.55 -0.45
CA HIS A 58 -4.00 16.98 -0.17
C HIS A 58 -4.25 17.77 -1.46
N ARG A 59 -3.52 17.47 -2.54
CA ARG A 59 -3.75 18.05 -3.87
C ARG A 59 -5.17 17.77 -4.39
N LEU A 60 -5.67 16.54 -4.24
CA LEU A 60 -7.05 16.19 -4.63
C LEU A 60 -8.09 17.00 -3.85
N LYS A 61 -7.92 17.14 -2.52
CA LYS A 61 -8.80 17.95 -1.69
C LYS A 61 -8.77 19.43 -2.08
N THR A 62 -7.57 19.99 -2.32
CA THR A 62 -7.42 21.38 -2.77
C THR A 62 -8.11 21.61 -4.11
N TYR A 63 -7.95 20.69 -5.07
CA TYR A 63 -8.59 20.79 -6.38
C TYR A 63 -10.12 20.76 -6.29
N LEU A 64 -10.68 19.90 -5.44
CA LEU A 64 -12.14 19.75 -5.32
C LEU A 64 -12.81 20.91 -4.56
N ARG A 65 -12.06 21.72 -3.79
CA ARG A 65 -12.46 22.94 -3.03
C ARG A 65 -13.67 22.81 -2.08
N ASN A 66 -14.42 21.71 -2.13
CA ASN A 66 -15.64 21.43 -1.37
C ASN A 66 -15.50 20.19 -0.48
N LYS A 67 -16.25 20.18 0.63
CA LYS A 67 -16.41 19.02 1.52
C LYS A 67 -17.04 17.86 0.74
N THR A 68 -16.20 17.00 0.19
CA THR A 68 -16.62 15.82 -0.58
C THR A 68 -16.79 14.65 0.39
N ALA A 69 -17.89 13.89 0.23
CA ALA A 69 -18.12 12.68 1.01
C ALA A 69 -16.95 11.69 0.84
N GLU A 70 -16.59 11.00 1.92
CA GLU A 70 -15.43 10.10 1.98
C GLU A 70 -15.45 9.04 0.86
N ASN A 71 -16.64 8.50 0.55
CA ASN A 71 -16.83 7.53 -0.53
C ASN A 71 -16.38 8.06 -1.91
N ARG A 72 -16.76 9.30 -2.26
CA ARG A 72 -16.39 9.90 -3.53
C ARG A 72 -14.90 10.26 -3.56
N LEU A 73 -14.35 10.70 -2.43
CA LEU A 73 -12.94 11.05 -2.33
C LEU A 73 -12.05 9.80 -2.43
N ASN A 74 -12.43 8.70 -1.79
CA ASN A 74 -11.73 7.43 -1.88
C ASN A 74 -11.74 6.90 -3.32
N GLY A 75 -12.89 6.95 -4.00
CA GLY A 75 -12.99 6.58 -5.42
C GLY A 75 -12.03 7.38 -6.31
N LEU A 76 -11.93 8.70 -6.10
CA LEU A 76 -11.01 9.56 -6.84
C LEU A 76 -9.53 9.29 -6.50
N ALA A 77 -9.22 9.00 -5.23
CA ALA A 77 -7.87 8.63 -4.81
C ALA A 77 -7.42 7.32 -5.47
N LEU A 78 -8.29 6.31 -5.48
CA LEU A 78 -8.08 5.04 -6.20
C LEU A 78 -7.82 5.30 -7.69
N PHE A 79 -8.64 6.12 -8.35
CA PHE A 79 -8.47 6.44 -9.76
C PHE A 79 -7.15 7.16 -10.06
N ASN A 80 -6.70 8.03 -9.15
CA ASN A 80 -5.46 8.77 -9.32
C ASN A 80 -4.20 7.91 -9.07
N ILE A 81 -4.25 6.98 -8.12
CA ILE A 81 -3.15 6.04 -7.83
C ILE A 81 -3.04 4.99 -8.95
N TYR A 82 -4.16 4.42 -9.38
CA TYR A 82 -4.22 3.33 -10.35
C TYR A 82 -4.47 3.82 -11.78
N ARG A 83 -3.78 4.89 -12.20
CA ARG A 83 -3.98 5.51 -13.51
C ARG A 83 -3.62 4.62 -14.72
N ASN A 84 -2.87 3.54 -14.46
CA ASN A 84 -2.48 2.55 -15.49
C ASN A 84 -3.57 1.48 -15.74
N VAL A 85 -4.63 1.45 -14.94
CA VAL A 85 -5.76 0.56 -15.18
C VAL A 85 -6.63 1.17 -16.28
N LYS A 86 -6.67 0.52 -17.45
CA LYS A 86 -7.55 0.94 -18.54
C LYS A 86 -8.99 0.61 -18.18
N VAL A 87 -9.76 1.62 -17.81
CA VAL A 87 -11.20 1.49 -17.60
C VAL A 87 -11.92 1.83 -18.92
N SER A 88 -12.71 0.90 -19.45
CA SER A 88 -13.52 1.13 -20.65
C SER A 88 -14.73 1.99 -20.32
N CYS A 89 -15.03 3.00 -21.14
CA CYS A 89 -16.20 3.86 -20.95
C CYS A 89 -17.52 3.06 -20.92
N LYS A 90 -17.61 1.94 -21.65
CA LYS A 90 -18.79 1.08 -21.67
C LYS A 90 -19.06 0.46 -20.30
N ASP A 91 -18.01 0.00 -19.62
CA ASP A 91 -18.13 -0.64 -18.30
C ASP A 91 -18.57 0.39 -17.24
N ILE A 92 -18.09 1.63 -17.36
CA ILE A 92 -18.51 2.73 -16.49
C ILE A 92 -20.01 3.03 -16.69
N LEU A 93 -20.45 3.11 -17.95
CA LEU A 93 -21.86 3.38 -18.27
C LEU A 93 -22.77 2.27 -17.77
N ASP A 94 -22.41 1.00 -17.97
CA ASP A 94 -23.16 -0.15 -17.46
C ASP A 94 -23.21 -0.16 -15.92
N THR A 95 -22.09 0.14 -15.27
CA THR A 95 -22.03 0.25 -13.79
C THR A 95 -22.89 1.40 -13.28
N MET A 96 -22.86 2.56 -13.96
CA MET A 96 -23.70 3.71 -13.60
C MET A 96 -25.18 3.47 -13.84
N ALA A 97 -25.54 2.71 -14.88
CA ALA A 97 -26.92 2.33 -15.18
C ALA A 97 -27.50 1.38 -14.12
N LYS A 98 -26.67 0.51 -13.53
CA LYS A 98 -27.05 -0.40 -12.45
C LYS A 98 -27.31 0.31 -11.11
N ILE A 99 -26.79 1.52 -10.92
CA ILE A 99 -27.03 2.31 -9.71
C ILE A 99 -28.37 3.04 -9.89
N PRO A 100 -29.43 2.70 -9.11
CA PRO A 100 -30.68 3.43 -9.19
C PRO A 100 -30.45 4.86 -8.71
N LYS A 101 -30.38 5.82 -9.63
CA LYS A 101 -30.46 7.23 -9.28
C LYS A 101 -31.93 7.59 -9.08
N TRP A 102 -32.29 8.07 -7.90
CA TRP A 102 -33.50 8.87 -7.74
C TRP A 102 -33.28 10.22 -8.44
N ILE A 103 -33.48 10.25 -9.75
CA ILE A 103 -33.58 11.50 -10.50
C ILE A 103 -35.07 11.84 -10.56
N ASN A 104 -35.52 12.68 -9.64
CA ASN A 104 -36.84 13.30 -9.76
C ASN A 104 -36.75 14.36 -10.87
N LEU A 105 -37.02 13.95 -12.11
CA LEU A 105 -37.28 14.86 -13.22
C LEU A 105 -38.74 15.27 -13.16
N THR A 106 -39.06 16.27 -12.35
CA THR A 106 -40.30 17.03 -12.52
C THR A 106 -40.03 18.08 -13.59
N LEU A 107 -40.52 17.83 -14.80
CA LEU A 107 -40.77 18.84 -15.84
C LEU A 107 -42.03 19.63 -15.49
#